data_AF-A0A8H6CU35-F1
#
_entry.id   AF-A0A8H6CU35-F1
#
_cell.length_a   1.000
_cell.length_b   1.000
_cell.length_c   1.000
_cell.angle_alpha   90.00
_cell.angle_beta   90.00
_cell.angle_gamma   90.00
#
_symmetry.space_group_name_H-M   'P 1'
#
loop_
_entity.id
_entity.type
_entity.pdbx_description
1 polymer ?
#
loop_
_entity_poly.entity_id
_entity_poly.type
_entity_poly.pdbx_seq_one_letter_code
_entity_poly.pdbx_strand_id
1 'polypeptide(L)'
;MKSGSNSSTPRVSPSLGDFTAVHIYKPDMTGVQADIDYYWSTYKKPIWVTEFACVYDQNNFTPCSDQGKINQWIKDIVDLFEKNEHIMAYGYTDGGGLGQAWLPTKNNGQQLSESGQTYLTAISKYH
;
A
#
# COMPACT_ATOMS: atom_id res chain seq x y z
N MET A 1 24.16 42.11 39.00
CA MET A 1 23.24 41.02 38.63
C MET A 1 23.37 40.79 37.13
N LYS A 2 23.74 39.58 36.68
CA LYS A 2 23.95 39.27 35.26
C LYS A 2 22.58 39.17 34.57
N SER A 3 22.37 39.94 33.50
CA SER A 3 21.23 39.81 32.60
C SER A 3 21.38 38.53 31.77
N GLY A 4 20.55 37.53 32.04
CA GLY A 4 20.45 36.32 31.23
C GLY A 4 19.65 36.60 29.95
N SER A 5 20.31 36.51 28.81
CA SER A 5 19.67 36.45 27.50
C SER A 5 18.93 35.12 27.36
N ASN A 6 17.60 35.17 27.26
CA ASN A 6 16.79 34.01 26.93
C ASN A 6 16.99 33.70 25.43
N SER A 7 17.86 32.76 25.10
CA SER A 7 17.99 32.27 23.73
C SER A 7 16.77 31.40 23.43
N SER A 8 15.82 31.94 22.67
CA SER A 8 14.77 31.13 22.05
C SER A 8 15.45 30.24 21.00
N THR A 9 15.77 29.01 21.39
CA THR A 9 16.06 27.94 20.45
C THR A 9 14.88 27.86 19.47
N PRO A 10 15.11 27.96 18.15
CA PRO A 10 14.03 27.77 17.21
C PRO A 10 13.48 26.35 17.41
N ARG A 11 12.18 26.23 17.69
CA ARG A 11 11.49 24.95 17.56
C ARG A 11 11.73 24.48 16.14
N VAL A 12 12.50 23.41 15.98
CA VAL A 12 12.49 22.62 14.76
C VAL A 12 11.03 22.22 14.57
N SER A 13 10.36 22.85 13.60
CA SER A 13 9.08 22.32 13.12
C SER A 13 9.39 20.89 12.66
N PRO A 14 8.67 19.86 13.12
CA PRO A 14 8.95 18.51 12.67
C PRO A 14 8.94 18.53 11.14
N SER A 15 10.04 18.10 10.53
CA SER A 15 10.14 18.01 9.08
C SER A 15 8.94 17.19 8.60
N LEU A 16 8.05 17.82 7.85
CA LEU A 16 6.97 17.16 7.16
C LEU A 16 7.62 16.05 6.31
N GLY A 17 7.41 14.77 6.67
CA GLY A 17 8.09 13.63 6.03
C GLY A 17 8.02 13.64 4.50
N ASP A 18 9.01 13.07 3.81
CA ASP A 18 9.21 13.25 2.36
C ASP A 18 8.11 12.60 1.48
N PHE A 19 7.38 11.63 2.02
CA PHE A 19 6.30 10.92 1.35
C PHE A 19 5.18 10.57 2.34
N THR A 20 4.02 10.18 1.81
CA THR A 20 2.89 9.65 2.58
C THR A 20 2.88 8.13 2.47
N ALA A 21 3.05 7.42 3.58
CA ALA A 21 2.88 5.97 3.63
C ALA A 21 1.39 5.63 3.84
N VAL A 22 0.86 4.70 3.04
CA VAL A 22 -0.56 4.30 3.07
C VAL A 22 -0.70 2.78 3.02
N HIS A 23 -1.75 2.26 3.65
CA HIS A 23 -2.17 0.86 3.52
C HIS A 23 -3.50 0.85 2.77
N ILE A 24 -3.60 0.06 1.70
CA ILE A 24 -4.80 0.03 0.84
C ILE A 24 -5.45 -1.36 0.90
N TYR A 25 -6.60 -1.43 1.56
CA TYR A 25 -7.40 -2.64 1.71
C TYR A 25 -8.75 -2.43 1.05
N LYS A 26 -8.91 -2.86 -0.22
CA LYS A 26 -10.09 -2.57 -1.04
C LYS A 26 -10.46 -3.75 -1.93
N PRO A 27 -11.75 -3.95 -2.26
CA PRO A 27 -12.17 -5.11 -3.06
C PRO A 27 -12.15 -4.84 -4.58
N ASP A 28 -11.89 -3.59 -4.98
CA ASP A 28 -11.91 -3.10 -6.36
C ASP A 28 -11.03 -1.84 -6.54
N MET A 29 -10.80 -1.44 -7.80
CA MET A 29 -9.96 -0.29 -8.13
C MET A 29 -10.62 1.07 -7.85
N THR A 30 -11.94 1.13 -7.74
CA THR A 30 -12.63 2.37 -7.36
C THR A 30 -12.27 2.75 -5.94
N GLY A 31 -12.27 1.79 -5.02
CA GLY A 31 -11.81 1.98 -3.65
C GLY A 31 -10.33 2.35 -3.58
N VAL A 32 -9.48 1.67 -4.36
CA VAL A 32 -8.03 1.97 -4.41
C VAL A 32 -7.79 3.41 -4.86
N GLN A 33 -8.44 3.84 -5.95
CA GLN A 33 -8.28 5.19 -6.48
C GLN A 33 -8.77 6.24 -5.47
N ALA A 34 -9.87 5.98 -4.76
CA ALA A 34 -10.39 6.89 -3.75
C ALA A 34 -9.40 7.12 -2.60
N ASP A 35 -8.70 6.08 -2.15
CA ASP A 35 -7.64 6.23 -1.13
C ASP A 35 -6.48 7.07 -1.67
N ILE A 36 -6.00 6.79 -2.90
CA ILE A 36 -4.93 7.56 -3.55
C ILE A 36 -5.31 9.05 -3.66
N ASP A 37 -6.51 9.34 -4.16
CA ASP A 37 -7.03 10.70 -4.34
C ASP A 37 -7.13 11.44 -3.00
N TYR A 38 -7.60 10.77 -1.95
CA TYR A 38 -7.69 11.35 -0.62
C TYR A 38 -6.31 11.73 -0.07
N TYR A 39 -5.34 10.81 -0.09
CA TYR A 39 -4.02 11.07 0.46
C TYR A 39 -3.24 12.10 -0.37
N TRP A 40 -3.36 12.06 -1.70
CA TRP A 40 -2.76 13.08 -2.56
C TRP A 40 -3.38 14.46 -2.35
N SER A 41 -4.71 14.55 -2.31
CA SER A 41 -5.42 15.83 -2.13
C SER A 41 -5.16 16.46 -0.77
N THR A 42 -5.01 15.65 0.28
CA THR A 42 -4.82 16.11 1.67
C THR A 42 -3.38 16.53 1.94
N TYR A 43 -2.40 15.72 1.51
CA TYR A 43 -1.01 15.90 1.94
C TYR A 43 -0.08 16.43 0.85
N LYS A 44 -0.48 16.34 -0.44
CA LYS A 44 0.29 16.84 -1.60
C LYS A 44 1.75 16.35 -1.62
N LYS A 45 1.93 15.07 -1.29
CA LYS A 45 3.22 14.38 -1.26
C LYS A 45 3.15 13.09 -2.08
N PRO A 46 4.29 12.62 -2.63
CA PRO A 46 4.36 11.31 -3.23
C PRO A 46 3.93 10.22 -2.25
N ILE A 47 3.38 9.12 -2.77
CA ILE A 47 2.74 8.07 -1.98
C ILE A 47 3.56 6.78 -2.08
N TRP A 48 3.78 6.15 -0.94
CA TRP A 48 4.25 4.77 -0.85
C TRP A 48 3.11 3.91 -0.32
N VAL A 49 2.68 2.93 -1.11
CA VAL A 49 1.68 1.93 -0.67
C VAL A 49 2.42 0.83 0.06
N THR A 50 2.64 0.99 1.36
CA THR A 50 3.49 0.08 2.13
C THR A 50 2.85 -1.28 2.39
N GLU A 51 1.52 -1.35 2.32
CA GLU A 51 0.75 -2.60 2.31
C GLU A 51 -0.46 -2.45 1.39
N PHE A 52 -0.82 -3.51 0.66
CA PHE A 52 -2.10 -3.57 -0.04
C PHE A 52 -2.65 -4.99 -0.08
N ALA A 53 -3.98 -5.15 0.00
CA ALA A 53 -4.63 -6.44 -0.24
C ALA A 53 -6.09 -6.32 -0.72
N CYS A 54 -6.56 -7.35 -1.43
CA CYS A 54 -7.96 -7.48 -1.80
C CYS A 54 -8.80 -7.83 -0.56
N VAL A 55 -9.56 -6.85 -0.07
CA VAL A 55 -10.39 -6.99 1.14
C VAL A 55 -11.71 -6.27 0.93
N TYR A 56 -12.83 -6.91 1.27
CA TYR A 56 -14.09 -6.23 1.50
C TYR A 56 -13.98 -5.50 2.85
N ASP A 57 -13.50 -4.27 2.79
CA ASP A 57 -13.20 -3.41 3.94
C ASP A 57 -14.46 -2.96 4.69
N GLN A 58 -15.54 -2.76 3.94
CA GLN A 58 -16.85 -2.45 4.49
C GLN A 58 -17.44 -3.70 5.16
N ASN A 59 -17.90 -3.55 6.41
CA ASN A 59 -18.56 -4.60 7.20
C ASN A 59 -17.65 -5.82 7.51
N ASN A 60 -16.85 -5.68 8.56
CA ASN A 60 -16.04 -6.73 9.20
C ASN A 60 -14.68 -7.08 8.56
N PHE A 61 -14.16 -6.28 7.61
CA PHE A 61 -12.82 -6.49 7.05
C PHE A 61 -12.63 -7.94 6.54
N THR A 62 -13.44 -8.32 5.55
CA THR A 62 -13.47 -9.71 5.06
C THR A 62 -12.51 -9.85 3.88
N PRO A 63 -11.44 -10.66 3.97
CA PRO A 63 -10.51 -10.83 2.86
C PRO A 63 -11.19 -11.47 1.65
N CYS A 64 -10.74 -11.10 0.45
CA CYS A 64 -11.12 -11.82 -0.76
C CYS A 64 -10.65 -13.28 -0.65
N SER A 65 -11.51 -14.23 -1.06
CA SER A 65 -11.20 -15.67 -1.04
C SER A 65 -11.29 -16.33 -2.41
N ASP A 66 -11.93 -15.68 -3.39
CA ASP A 66 -11.99 -16.15 -4.77
C ASP A 66 -10.66 -15.87 -5.50
N GLN A 67 -9.94 -16.93 -5.86
CA GLN A 67 -8.61 -16.82 -6.47
C GLN A 67 -8.65 -16.10 -7.83
N GLY A 68 -9.72 -16.28 -8.63
CA GLY A 68 -9.88 -15.59 -9.92
C GLY A 68 -9.99 -14.07 -9.76
N LYS A 69 -10.81 -13.62 -8.80
CA LYS A 69 -10.92 -12.21 -8.41
C LYS A 69 -9.60 -11.67 -7.89
N ILE A 70 -8.92 -12.39 -6.99
CA ILE A 70 -7.62 -11.97 -6.46
C ILE A 70 -6.61 -11.79 -7.58
N ASN A 71 -6.52 -12.76 -8.50
CA ASN A 71 -5.57 -12.68 -9.62
C ASN A 71 -5.85 -11.49 -10.52
N GLN A 72 -7.12 -11.21 -10.83
CA GLN A 72 -7.49 -10.06 -11.63
C GLN A 72 -7.18 -8.76 -10.89
N TRP A 73 -7.55 -8.67 -9.61
CA TRP A 73 -7.30 -7.51 -8.77
C TRP A 73 -5.80 -7.20 -8.64
N ILE A 74 -4.94 -8.22 -8.47
CA ILE A 74 -3.47 -8.05 -8.43
C ILE A 74 -2.95 -7.46 -9.75
N LYS A 75 -3.42 -7.97 -10.90
CA LYS A 75 -3.01 -7.44 -12.21
C LYS A 75 -3.43 -5.98 -12.36
N ASP A 76 -4.67 -5.69 -12.00
CA ASP A 76 -5.25 -4.35 -12.15
C ASP A 76 -4.57 -3.33 -11.24
N ILE A 77 -4.28 -3.70 -9.99
CA ILE A 77 -3.66 -2.75 -9.04
C ILE A 77 -2.21 -2.46 -9.39
N VAL A 78 -1.44 -3.46 -9.84
CA VAL A 78 -0.07 -3.25 -10.31
C VAL A 78 -0.08 -2.32 -11.54
N ASP A 79 -0.94 -2.62 -12.52
CA ASP A 79 -1.10 -1.78 -13.69
C ASP A 79 -1.54 -0.34 -13.35
N LEU A 80 -2.36 -0.15 -12.30
CA LEU A 80 -2.77 1.16 -11.79
C LEU A 80 -1.59 1.89 -11.14
N PHE A 81 -0.88 1.25 -10.23
CA PHE A 81 0.25 1.85 -9.51
C PHE A 81 1.36 2.28 -10.46
N GLU A 82 1.72 1.45 -11.43
CA GLU A 82 2.77 1.76 -12.43
C GLU A 82 2.40 2.92 -13.37
N LYS A 83 1.10 3.16 -13.59
CA LYS A 83 0.60 4.26 -14.44
C LYS A 83 0.29 5.54 -13.66
N ASN A 84 0.31 5.50 -12.32
CA ASN A 84 -0.07 6.62 -11.48
C ASN A 84 1.16 7.43 -11.05
N GLU A 85 1.28 8.67 -11.53
CA GLU A 85 2.43 9.56 -11.27
C GLU A 85 2.63 9.95 -9.79
N HIS A 86 1.66 9.69 -8.91
CA HIS A 86 1.75 9.99 -7.49
C HIS A 86 2.24 8.81 -6.65
N ILE A 87 2.22 7.58 -7.19
CA ILE A 87 2.72 6.37 -6.53
C ILE A 87 4.20 6.18 -6.87
N MET A 88 5.06 6.17 -5.85
CA MET A 88 6.51 6.02 -6.03
C MET A 88 7.04 4.64 -5.63
N ALA A 89 6.28 3.90 -4.82
CA ALA A 89 6.60 2.55 -4.38
C ALA A 89 5.34 1.83 -3.89
N TYR A 90 5.34 0.50 -3.99
CA TYR A 90 4.29 -0.35 -3.42
C TYR A 90 4.86 -1.69 -2.92
N GLY A 91 4.25 -2.23 -1.86
CA GLY A 91 4.67 -3.48 -1.21
C GLY A 91 3.49 -4.44 -1.01
N TYR A 92 3.56 -5.61 -1.65
CA TYR A 92 2.59 -6.69 -1.44
C TYR A 92 2.75 -7.22 -0.01
N THR A 93 1.67 -7.18 0.79
CA THR A 93 1.73 -7.65 2.18
C THR A 93 1.52 -9.16 2.27
N ASP A 94 2.33 -9.82 3.09
CA ASP A 94 2.14 -11.21 3.56
C ASP A 94 1.58 -11.26 4.99
N GLY A 95 1.06 -10.13 5.48
CA GLY A 95 0.52 -9.98 6.83
C GLY A 95 -0.59 -10.98 7.18
N GLY A 96 -0.70 -11.28 8.47
CA GLY A 96 -1.72 -12.20 9.00
C GLY A 96 -3.15 -11.66 8.81
N GLY A 97 -4.13 -12.57 8.78
CA GLY A 97 -5.56 -12.22 8.74
C GLY A 97 -6.14 -11.99 7.33
N LEU A 98 -5.36 -12.17 6.27
CA LEU A 98 -5.78 -11.91 4.88
C LEU A 98 -6.28 -13.16 4.12
N GLY A 99 -6.44 -14.28 4.81
CA GLY A 99 -6.89 -15.54 4.21
C GLY A 99 -5.80 -16.26 3.41
N GLN A 100 -5.95 -17.57 3.24
CA GLN A 100 -4.93 -18.42 2.60
C GLN A 100 -4.76 -18.14 1.10
N ALA A 101 -5.84 -17.72 0.42
CA ALA A 101 -5.79 -17.39 -1.00
C ALA A 101 -4.92 -16.15 -1.28
N TRP A 102 -4.80 -15.21 -0.32
CA TRP A 102 -3.98 -14.00 -0.50
C TRP A 102 -2.48 -14.25 -0.34
N LEU A 103 -2.06 -15.19 0.52
CA LEU A 103 -0.66 -15.33 0.90
C LEU A 103 0.24 -15.55 -0.34
N PRO A 104 1.38 -14.84 -0.47
CA PRO A 104 2.23 -14.92 -1.67
C PRO A 104 3.05 -16.21 -1.74
N THR A 105 3.15 -16.94 -0.62
CA THR A 105 3.85 -18.22 -0.54
C THR A 105 2.97 -19.30 0.06
N LYS A 106 3.30 -20.55 -0.23
CA LYS A 106 2.71 -21.76 0.34
C LYS A 106 3.82 -22.71 0.80
N ASN A 107 3.44 -23.80 1.46
CA ASN A 107 4.38 -24.79 2.00
C ASN A 107 5.46 -24.14 2.88
N ASN A 108 5.04 -23.29 3.83
CA ASN A 108 5.92 -22.57 4.76
C ASN A 108 7.00 -21.74 4.04
N GLY A 109 6.64 -21.03 2.99
CA GLY A 109 7.56 -20.16 2.26
C GLY A 109 8.42 -20.86 1.20
N GLN A 110 8.31 -22.18 1.04
CA GLN A 110 9.16 -22.92 0.09
C GLN A 110 8.74 -22.78 -1.37
N GLN A 111 7.50 -22.34 -1.62
CA GLN A 111 6.96 -22.20 -2.97
C GLN A 111 6.13 -20.92 -3.07
N LEU A 112 6.16 -20.27 -4.23
CA LEU A 112 5.19 -19.22 -4.55
C LEU A 112 3.78 -19.82 -4.63
N SER A 113 2.81 -19.13 -4.05
CA SER A 113 1.40 -19.42 -4.27
C SER A 113 0.94 -18.93 -5.65
N GLU A 114 -0.33 -19.16 -6.00
CA GLU A 114 -0.91 -18.59 -7.21
C GLU A 114 -0.94 -17.05 -7.18
N SER A 115 -1.29 -16.47 -6.03
CA SER A 115 -1.25 -15.01 -5.82
C SER A 115 0.19 -14.47 -5.93
N GLY A 116 1.17 -15.16 -5.34
CA GLY A 116 2.58 -14.77 -5.46
C GLY A 116 3.11 -14.85 -6.90
N GLN A 117 2.75 -15.90 -7.64
CA GLN A 117 3.09 -16.02 -9.07
C GLN A 117 2.40 -14.93 -9.90
N THR A 118 1.14 -14.60 -9.58
CA THR A 118 0.41 -13.53 -10.25
C THR A 118 1.06 -12.17 -10.02
N TYR A 119 1.44 -11.87 -8.78
CA TYR A 119 2.15 -10.64 -8.46
C TYR A 119 3.51 -10.56 -9.17
N LEU A 120 4.31 -11.63 -9.11
CA LEU A 120 5.59 -11.71 -9.82
C LEU A 120 5.42 -11.49 -11.32
N THR A 121 4.43 -12.13 -11.94
CA THR A 121 4.15 -11.96 -13.38
C THR A 121 3.70 -10.53 -13.71
N ALA A 122 2.91 -9.90 -12.84
CA ALA A 122 2.40 -8.55 -13.06
C ALA A 122 3.53 -7.51 -13.02
N ILE A 123 4.41 -7.57 -12.01
CA ILE A 123 5.53 -6.62 -11.89
C ILE A 123 6.60 -6.84 -12.97
N SER A 124 6.80 -8.08 -13.44
CA SER A 124 7.72 -8.39 -14.54
C SER A 124 7.31 -7.80 -15.90
N LYS A 125 6.15 -7.16 -16.03
CA LYS A 125 5.82 -6.37 -17.23
C LYS A 125 6.60 -5.05 -17.31
N TYR A 126 7.12 -4.57 -16.19
CA TYR A 126 7.68 -3.22 -16.02
C TYR A 126 9.19 -3.21 -15.73
N HIS A 127 9.80 -4.38 -15.52
CA HIS A 127 11.22 -4.59 -15.22
C HIS A 127 11.75 -5.82 -15.96
#